data_AF-A0A535VZD2-F1
#
_entry.id   AF-A0A535VZD2-F1
#
_cell.length_a   1.000
_cell.length_b   1.000
_cell.length_c   1.000
_cell.angle_alpha   90.00
_cell.angle_beta   90.00
_cell.angle_gamma   90.00
#
_symmetry.space_group_name_H-M   'P 1'
#
loop_
_entity.id
_entity.type
_entity.pdbx_description
1 polymer ?
#
loop_
_entity_poly.entity_id
_entity_poly.type
_entity_poly.pdbx_seq_one_letter_code
_entity_poly.pdbx_strand_id
1 'polypeptide(L)'
;MIVRNGFLAGAILLGDGLTAPHLLQVFDRGEVLPENRAELLFPLAGESKALNVTDLPDTARVCNCNGVSKGKIISAVKAGHRSLKSVCDATRAGTGCGSCKPHVQALLELASDGLVVNDPSVHYYVPGCH
;
A
#
# COMPACT_ATOMS: atom_id res chain seq x y z
N MET A 1 -8.48 7.13 18.07
CA MET A 1 -7.33 7.96 17.63
C MET A 1 -6.86 8.83 18.80
N ILE A 2 -5.55 8.98 18.99
CA ILE A 2 -4.90 9.77 20.05
C ILE A 2 -4.17 10.94 19.36
N VAL A 3 -4.41 12.16 19.83
CA VAL A 3 -3.81 13.39 19.29
C VAL A 3 -3.03 14.10 20.40
N ARG A 4 -1.80 14.54 20.13
CA ARG A 4 -0.96 15.31 21.05
C ARG A 4 -0.38 16.52 20.33
N ASN A 5 -0.54 17.71 20.90
CA ASN A 5 -0.03 18.97 20.32
C ASN A 5 -0.46 19.21 18.87
N GLY A 6 -1.65 18.74 18.48
CA GLY A 6 -2.13 18.83 17.10
C GLY A 6 -1.59 17.75 16.15
N PHE A 7 -0.77 16.80 16.62
CA PHE A 7 -0.22 15.70 15.83
C PHE A 7 -0.87 14.36 16.16
N LEU A 8 -0.93 13.47 15.17
CA LEU A 8 -1.39 12.10 15.37
C LEU A 8 -0.36 11.32 16.18
N ALA A 9 -0.75 10.86 17.37
CA ALA A 9 0.10 10.03 18.24
C ALA A 9 -0.22 8.53 18.13
N GLY A 10 -1.37 8.17 17.58
CA GLY A 10 -1.75 6.79 17.30
C GLY A 10 -3.22 6.64 16.93
N ALA A 11 -3.57 5.58 16.21
CA ALA A 11 -4.95 5.25 15.87
C ALA A 11 -5.19 3.74 15.93
N ILE A 12 -6.40 3.35 16.35
CA ILE A 12 -6.92 1.99 16.22
C ILE A 12 -8.09 2.12 15.27
N LEU A 13 -8.07 1.35 14.17
CA LEU A 13 -9.16 1.28 13.20
C LEU A 13 -9.85 -0.07 13.34
N LEU A 14 -11.18 -0.03 13.33
CA LEU A 14 -12.05 -1.21 13.36
C LEU A 14 -13.03 -1.06 12.19
N GLY A 15 -13.03 -1.99 11.24
CA GLY A 15 -13.84 -1.92 10.02
C GLY A 15 -12.98 -1.97 8.76
N ASP A 16 -13.39 -1.28 7.70
CA ASP A 16 -12.58 -1.20 6.48
C ASP A 16 -11.25 -0.49 6.75
N GLY A 17 -10.17 -1.07 6.23
CA GLY A 17 -8.82 -0.55 6.42
C GLY A 17 -8.46 0.55 5.41
N LEU A 18 -9.42 1.09 4.65
CA LEU A 18 -9.11 2.01 3.54
C LEU A 18 -8.54 3.34 4.03
N THR A 19 -8.89 3.73 5.26
CA THR A 19 -8.36 4.94 5.92
C THR A 19 -7.00 4.70 6.59
N ALA A 20 -6.61 3.44 6.84
CA ALA A 20 -5.35 3.14 7.52
C ALA A 20 -4.10 3.69 6.82
N PRO A 21 -3.94 3.62 5.47
CA PRO A 21 -2.78 4.17 4.77
C PRO A 21 -2.66 5.68 4.92
N HIS A 22 -3.79 6.39 4.86
CA HIS A 22 -3.82 7.84 5.02
C HIS A 22 -3.39 8.25 6.44
N LEU A 23 -3.96 7.61 7.47
CA LEU A 23 -3.58 7.87 8.87
C LEU A 23 -2.12 7.50 9.15
N LEU A 24 -1.62 6.41 8.56
CA LEU A 24 -0.22 6.02 8.68
C LEU A 24 0.71 7.06 8.04
N GLN A 25 0.33 7.61 6.88
CA GLN A 25 1.08 8.67 6.22
C GLN A 25 1.11 9.96 7.06
N VAL A 26 -0.03 10.38 7.61
CA VAL A 26 -0.12 11.55 8.49
C VAL A 26 0.72 11.35 9.77
N PHE A 27 0.71 10.14 10.33
CA PHE A 27 1.57 9.77 11.46
C PHE A 27 3.06 9.83 11.11
N ASP A 28 3.47 9.18 10.01
CA ASP A 28 4.88 9.12 9.57
C ASP A 28 5.44 10.50 9.24
N ARG A 29 4.61 11.40 8.70
CA ARG A 29 5.02 12.76 8.32
C ARG A 29 5.00 13.75 9.48
N GLY A 30 4.33 13.43 10.58
CA GLY A 30 4.19 14.33 11.72
C GLY A 30 3.51 15.65 11.33
N GLU A 31 2.47 15.58 10.49
CA GLU A 31 1.75 16.77 10.04
C GLU A 31 0.76 17.27 11.12
N VAL A 32 0.56 18.60 11.18
CA VAL A 32 -0.49 19.19 12.01
C VAL A 32 -1.84 18.78 11.44
N LEU A 33 -2.68 18.19 12.30
CA LEU A 33 -3.99 17.69 11.88
C LEU A 33 -4.94 18.84 11.53
N PRO A 34 -5.83 18.64 10.55
CA PRO A 34 -6.86 19.62 10.20
C PRO A 34 -7.78 19.90 11.41
N GLU A 35 -8.33 21.12 11.46
CA GLU A 35 -9.28 21.52 12.52
C GLU A 35 -10.48 20.56 12.57
N ASN A 36 -11.01 20.21 11.41
CA ASN A 36 -12.05 19.20 11.27
C ASN A 36 -11.46 17.80 11.13
N ARG A 37 -11.38 17.10 12.26
CA ARG A 37 -10.78 15.75 12.33
C ARG A 37 -11.57 14.69 11.59
N ALA A 38 -12.84 14.94 11.23
CA ALA A 38 -13.65 14.00 10.46
C ALA A 38 -13.06 13.78 9.05
N GLU A 39 -12.36 14.78 8.50
CA GLU A 39 -11.71 14.71 7.18
C GLU A 39 -10.60 13.65 7.11
N LEU A 40 -10.01 13.30 8.27
CA LEU A 40 -9.01 12.23 8.36
C LEU A 40 -9.62 10.84 8.25
N LEU A 41 -10.89 10.70 8.64
CA LEU A 41 -11.64 9.44 8.68
C LEU A 41 -12.45 9.24 7.40
N PHE A 42 -13.03 10.33 6.91
CA PHE A 42 -13.80 10.43 5.69
C PHE A 42 -13.06 11.39 4.77
N PRO A 43 -12.02 10.92 4.05
CA PRO A 43 -11.42 11.76 3.04
C PRO A 43 -12.53 12.20 2.08
N LEU A 44 -12.83 13.51 2.07
CA LEU A 44 -13.58 14.13 0.98
C LEU A 44 -12.91 13.65 -0.29
N ALA A 45 -13.68 13.16 -1.26
CA ALA A 45 -13.20 12.58 -2.50
C ALA A 45 -12.41 13.61 -3.33
N GLY A 46 -11.22 13.96 -2.86
CA GLY A 46 -10.24 14.81 -3.50
C GLY A 46 -9.26 13.86 -4.14
N GLU A 47 -9.32 13.80 -5.46
CA GLU A 47 -8.46 13.02 -6.33
C GLU A 47 -7.00 13.19 -5.89
N SER A 48 -6.50 12.19 -5.16
CA SER A 48 -5.07 11.95 -5.13
C SER A 48 -4.71 11.63 -6.57
N LYS A 49 -4.22 12.62 -7.30
CA LYS A 49 -3.72 12.45 -8.68
C LYS A 49 -2.61 11.41 -8.57
N ALA A 50 -2.99 10.14 -8.74
CA ALA A 50 -2.13 9.02 -8.46
C ALA A 50 -1.01 9.11 -9.48
N LEU A 51 0.17 9.55 -9.04
CA LEU A 51 1.38 9.36 -9.81
C LEU A 51 1.44 7.87 -10.12
N ASN A 52 1.39 7.53 -11.41
CA ASN A 52 1.42 6.13 -11.82
C ASN A 52 2.69 5.51 -11.25
N VAL A 53 2.54 4.43 -10.47
CA VAL A 53 3.67 3.75 -9.81
C VAL A 53 4.73 3.30 -10.83
N THR A 54 4.32 3.13 -12.09
CA THR A 54 5.18 2.81 -13.24
C THR A 54 6.20 3.90 -13.53
N ASP A 55 5.90 5.17 -13.25
CA ASP A 55 6.75 6.33 -13.62
C ASP A 55 7.72 6.71 -12.48
N LEU A 56 7.60 6.09 -11.31
CA LEU A 56 8.44 6.37 -10.16
C LEU A 56 9.87 5.81 -10.34
N PRO A 57 10.90 6.40 -9.72
CA PRO A 57 12.24 5.81 -9.71
C PRO A 57 12.26 4.49 -8.91
N ASP A 58 13.23 3.62 -9.19
CA ASP A 58 13.35 2.31 -8.50
C ASP A 58 13.58 2.44 -6.99
N THR A 59 14.09 3.57 -6.52
CA THR A 59 14.26 3.88 -5.10
C THR A 59 12.97 4.31 -4.41
N ALA A 60 11.91 4.64 -5.15
CA ALA A 60 10.64 5.08 -4.59
C ALA A 60 10.01 3.99 -3.73
N ARG A 61 9.51 4.39 -2.56
CA ARG A 61 8.82 3.48 -1.63
C ARG A 61 7.40 3.23 -2.11
N VAL A 62 7.06 1.96 -2.29
CA VAL A 62 5.75 1.48 -2.75
C VAL A 62 4.95 0.88 -1.59
N CYS A 63 5.60 0.21 -0.64
CA CYS A 63 4.97 -0.30 0.58
C CYS A 63 5.54 0.43 1.79
N ASN A 64 4.72 1.23 2.47
CA ASN A 64 5.14 1.92 3.70
C ASN A 64 5.26 0.95 4.89
N CYS A 65 4.31 0.03 5.06
CA CYS A 65 4.31 -0.90 6.19
C CYS A 65 5.58 -1.76 6.27
N ASN A 66 6.05 -2.26 5.12
CA ASN A 66 7.19 -3.17 5.04
C ASN A 66 8.43 -2.54 4.39
N GLY A 67 8.40 -1.22 4.13
CA GLY A 67 9.53 -0.46 3.58
C GLY A 67 10.00 -0.90 2.20
N VAL A 68 9.11 -1.45 1.36
CA VAL A 68 9.48 -2.03 0.06
C VAL A 68 9.49 -0.96 -1.04
N SER A 69 10.58 -0.90 -1.81
CA SER A 69 10.72 0.00 -2.96
C SER A 69 10.26 -0.64 -4.28
N LYS A 70 10.01 0.19 -5.30
CA LYS A 70 9.71 -0.24 -6.67
C LYS A 70 10.78 -1.19 -7.21
N GLY A 71 12.06 -0.85 -7.04
CA GLY A 71 13.18 -1.65 -7.52
C GLY A 71 13.23 -3.03 -6.89
N LYS A 72 12.85 -3.16 -5.61
CA LYS A 72 12.76 -4.47 -4.93
C LYS A 72 11.63 -5.34 -5.52
N ILE A 73 10.50 -4.74 -5.86
CA ILE A 73 9.39 -5.43 -6.53
C ILE A 73 9.81 -5.88 -7.93
N ILE A 74 10.40 -4.97 -8.73
CA ILE A 74 10.89 -5.30 -10.08
C ILE A 74 11.96 -6.39 -10.02
N SER A 75 12.86 -6.36 -9.05
CA SER A 75 13.88 -7.40 -8.87
C SER A 75 13.26 -8.76 -8.57
N ALA A 76 12.22 -8.82 -7.73
CA ALA A 76 11.48 -10.06 -7.48
C ALA A 76 10.80 -10.58 -8.76
N VAL A 77 10.19 -9.70 -9.55
CA VAL A 77 9.64 -10.11 -10.85
C VAL A 77 10.77 -10.63 -11.75
N LYS A 78 11.88 -9.92 -11.90
CA LYS A 78 13.02 -10.41 -12.71
C LYS A 78 13.59 -11.75 -12.22
N ALA A 79 13.49 -12.04 -10.92
CA ALA A 79 13.89 -13.33 -10.34
C ALA A 79 12.92 -14.49 -10.62
N GLY A 80 11.79 -14.25 -11.31
CA GLY A 80 10.86 -15.29 -11.75
C GLY A 80 9.54 -15.35 -10.96
N HIS A 81 9.31 -14.43 -10.03
CA HIS A 81 8.00 -14.32 -9.38
C HIS A 81 6.97 -13.74 -10.37
N ARG A 82 5.95 -14.54 -10.73
CA ARG A 82 4.99 -14.25 -11.83
C ARG A 82 3.54 -14.09 -11.37
N SER A 83 3.28 -14.18 -10.06
CA SER A 83 1.96 -13.94 -9.48
C SER A 83 2.05 -12.92 -8.34
N LEU A 84 0.97 -12.18 -8.09
CA LEU A 84 0.91 -11.21 -6.98
C LEU A 84 1.31 -11.85 -5.66
N LYS A 85 0.77 -13.05 -5.39
CA LYS A 85 1.09 -13.82 -4.18
C LYS A 85 2.59 -14.11 -4.08
N SER A 86 3.21 -14.64 -5.13
CA SER A 86 4.64 -14.93 -5.13
C SER A 86 5.52 -13.69 -4.91
N VAL A 87 5.12 -12.54 -5.45
CA VAL A 87 5.81 -11.26 -5.24
C VAL A 87 5.61 -10.74 -3.81
N CYS A 88 4.40 -10.85 -3.26
CA CYS A 88 4.11 -10.50 -1.87
C CYS A 88 4.92 -11.37 -0.91
N ASP A 89 4.98 -12.68 -1.15
CA ASP A 89 5.71 -13.63 -0.31
C ASP A 89 7.23 -13.35 -0.36
N ALA A 90 7.77 -13.02 -1.53
CA ALA A 90 9.20 -12.73 -1.70
C ALA A 90 9.63 -11.35 -1.15
N THR A 91 8.76 -10.34 -1.23
CA THR A 91 9.13 -8.95 -0.88
C THR A 91 8.55 -8.47 0.45
N ARG A 92 7.53 -9.17 0.96
CA ARG A 92 6.59 -8.73 1.99
C ARG A 92 5.73 -7.52 1.61
N ALA A 93 5.76 -7.03 0.37
CA ALA A 93 4.84 -5.97 -0.03
C ALA A 93 3.38 -6.46 0.09
N GLY A 94 2.49 -5.64 0.63
CA GLY A 94 1.06 -5.96 0.72
C GLY A 94 0.66 -6.90 1.87
N THR A 95 1.59 -7.36 2.72
CA THR A 95 1.28 -8.23 3.87
C THR A 95 0.95 -7.46 5.16
N GLY A 96 1.15 -6.13 5.19
CA GLY A 96 0.78 -5.26 6.32
C GLY A 96 -0.68 -4.78 6.22
N CYS A 97 -0.89 -3.53 5.79
CA CYS A 97 -2.23 -2.99 5.58
C CYS A 97 -2.86 -3.37 4.22
N GLY A 98 -2.08 -3.99 3.31
CA GLY A 98 -2.57 -4.41 1.99
C GLY A 98 -2.80 -3.29 0.96
N SER A 99 -2.71 -2.01 1.32
CA SER A 99 -3.06 -0.91 0.41
C SER A 99 -2.17 -0.78 -0.82
N CYS A 100 -0.94 -1.28 -0.76
CA CYS A 100 -0.03 -1.26 -1.90
C CYS A 100 -0.25 -2.41 -2.89
N LYS A 101 -1.15 -3.38 -2.62
CA LYS A 101 -1.39 -4.54 -3.51
C LYS A 101 -1.74 -4.14 -4.96
N PRO A 102 -2.60 -3.14 -5.22
CA PRO A 102 -2.88 -2.69 -6.59
C PRO A 102 -1.62 -2.14 -7.31
N HIS A 103 -0.76 -1.43 -6.58
CA HIS A 103 0.50 -0.92 -7.13
C HIS A 103 1.51 -2.05 -7.41
N VAL A 104 1.56 -3.07 -6.55
CA VAL A 104 2.40 -4.26 -6.76
C VAL A 104 1.93 -5.03 -8.00
N GLN A 105 0.61 -5.17 -8.19
CA GLN A 105 0.02 -5.79 -9.38
C GLN A 105 0.40 -5.05 -10.66
N ALA A 106 0.26 -3.71 -10.69
CA ALA A 106 0.66 -2.90 -11.84
C ALA A 106 2.16 -3.02 -12.17
N LEU A 107 3.03 -3.08 -11.16
CA LEU A 107 4.47 -3.29 -11.36
C LEU A 107 4.80 -4.70 -11.83
N LEU A 108 4.05 -5.71 -11.37
CA LEU A 108 4.17 -7.08 -11.85
C LEU A 108 3.83 -7.15 -13.34
N GLU A 109 2.69 -6.61 -13.75
CA GLU A 109 2.26 -6.55 -15.16
C GLU A 109 3.29 -5.83 -16.04
N LEU A 110 3.80 -4.68 -15.59
CA LEU A 110 4.83 -3.93 -16.29
C LEU A 110 6.13 -4.72 -16.47
N ALA A 111 6.62 -5.37 -15.41
CA ALA A 111 7.93 -6.02 -15.42
C ALA A 111 7.93 -7.45 -15.97
N SER A 112 6.75 -8.02 -16.26
CA SER A 112 6.59 -9.38 -16.78
C SER A 112 6.18 -9.43 -18.25
N ASP A 113 6.14 -8.29 -18.95
CA ASP A 113 5.77 -8.17 -20.37
C ASP A 113 4.46 -8.90 -20.73
N GLY A 114 3.51 -8.94 -19.78
CA GLY A 114 2.21 -9.61 -19.94
C GLY A 114 2.16 -11.10 -19.56
N LEU A 115 3.27 -11.70 -19.11
CA LEU A 115 3.32 -13.09 -18.62
C LEU A 115 2.91 -13.21 -17.14
N VAL A 116 1.76 -12.64 -16.78
CA VAL A 116 1.24 -12.72 -15.40
C VAL A 116 0.42 -13.99 -15.22
N VAL A 117 0.82 -14.81 -14.23
CA VAL A 117 0.02 -15.94 -13.79
C VAL A 117 -1.03 -15.42 -12.84
N ASN A 118 -2.28 -15.40 -13.32
CA ASN A 118 -3.42 -14.97 -12.53
C ASN A 118 -3.73 -16.04 -11.47
N ASP A 119 -3.57 -15.70 -10.21
CA ASP A 119 -3.90 -16.58 -9.09
C ASP A 119 -5.36 -16.28 -8.69
N PRO A 120 -6.32 -17.21 -8.92
CA PRO A 120 -7.73 -16.98 -8.64
C PRO A 120 -8.02 -16.74 -7.14
N SER A 121 -7.06 -17.01 -6.25
CA SER A 121 -7.18 -16.76 -4.81
C SER A 121 -7.12 -15.27 -4.45
N VAL A 122 -6.70 -14.39 -5.36
CA VAL A 122 -6.61 -12.93 -5.11
C VAL A 122 -8.00 -12.29 -4.97
N HIS A 123 -9.03 -12.88 -5.57
CA HIS A 123 -10.42 -12.44 -5.46
C HIS A 123 -11.22 -13.21 -4.41
N TYR A 124 -10.66 -14.29 -3.85
CA TYR A 124 -11.31 -14.99 -2.76
C TYR A 124 -11.04 -14.24 -1.46
N TYR A 125 -12.08 -13.64 -0.89
CA TYR A 125 -12.07 -13.25 0.50
C TYR A 125 -11.80 -14.50 1.33
N VAL A 126 -10.57 -14.67 1.84
CA VAL A 126 -10.25 -15.73 2.80
C VAL A 126 -10.15 -15.08 4.18
N PRO A 127 -11.21 -15.17 5.02
CA PRO A 127 -11.11 -14.76 6.40
C PRO A 127 -10.16 -15.71 7.12
N GLY A 128 -8.97 -15.25 7.54
CA GLY A 128 -8.11 -16.04 8.42
C GLY A 128 -6.60 -15.87 8.31
N CYS A 129 -6.04 -15.17 7.32
CA CYS A 129 -4.59 -15.03 7.22
C CYS A 129 -4.12 -13.66 7.74
N HIS A 130 -3.74 -13.61 9.02
CA HIS A 130 -2.91 -12.57 9.64
C HIS A 130 -1.45 -13.02 9.64
#